data_AF-A0AAW8TSQ6-F1
#
_entry.id   AF-A0AAW8TSQ6-F1
#
_cell.length_a   1.000
_cell.length_b   1.000
_cell.length_c   1.000
_cell.angle_alpha   90.00
_cell.angle_beta   90.00
_cell.angle_gamma   90.00
#
_symmetry.space_group_name_H-M   'P 1'
#
loop_
_entity.id
_entity.type
_entity.pdbx_description
1 polymer ?
#
loop_
_entity_poly.entity_id
_entity_poly.type
_entity_poly.pdbx_seq_one_letter_code
_entity_poly.pdbx_strand_id
1 'polypeptide(L)'
;MDEIIFEKSKKNLKKVYNRINSKSLTRYMKMDGVLFLAIGGYNRTFELLLEMGLERDEIATFSNLALTQTFINETHEKQVVYIRKINYLTSVNKGDSYSKKWLDLNVADGFEESMMIYKNAERTLIVNRKKVEWSKPSIVILDDQSLNLQFDGHRFLYQTEVGFVQIRNRNAEPSTIIAEIKDVEEAEKMMFALYQDKRVDESEVLDALNRIRTSCFRKLGDAWCMKPTEFKKVVGSQKLANAIKEMPELEIYQMTSNKKIGKDNARWIVIPESAFEFKGFDYLDEDELFEQELQQELTAEEEYAQKQEQLLQSIMSIELPINIRSGYVGSQMSHSPSETLQSFLDGVDDIENEKIHGIELLQGATTDEEYKHIKKYNLAYFLDGVYANNEREDKNYQGGKRLIAIDVDDGEYERSFIEQKLEGQGLFGLIYPTAKNYYDESKRWRIILMADAEMSKAQYREVVAGVAAMLDLEIDEASKKISQLMGYPLSKKDVSIVIGSTVNVAQFQPKPKPKPSGNVVDFSSSTKSLIDFNHEQAKLLKSVLQNGAPVGSRNETYRQIYLYLKDTLENPQLEKWHEEAEDLIEQTKTQAILDGLPEKEVEVIYR
;
A
#
# COMPACT_ATOMS: atom_id res chain seq x y z
N MET A 1 40.64 10.53 7.45
CA MET A 1 39.71 11.39 6.68
C MET A 1 40.41 12.15 5.53
N ASP A 2 41.68 12.54 5.65
CA ASP A 2 42.28 13.62 4.83
C ASP A 2 42.98 13.23 3.52
N GLU A 3 42.87 11.99 3.04
CA GLU A 3 43.56 11.58 1.82
C GLU A 3 42.58 11.22 0.69
N ILE A 4 41.59 10.36 0.94
CA ILE A 4 40.66 9.88 -0.10
C ILE A 4 39.74 10.99 -0.67
N ILE A 5 39.16 11.84 0.19
CA ILE A 5 38.32 12.96 -0.25
C ILE A 5 39.15 13.97 -1.07
N PHE A 6 40.40 14.20 -0.67
CA PHE A 6 41.28 15.14 -1.33
C PHE A 6 41.81 14.58 -2.65
N GLU A 7 42.09 13.28 -2.75
CA GLU A 7 42.45 12.64 -4.03
C GLU A 7 41.30 12.72 -5.04
N LYS A 8 40.06 12.42 -4.62
CA LYS A 8 38.88 12.59 -5.49
C LYS A 8 38.63 14.05 -5.89
N SER A 9 38.82 14.97 -4.94
CA SER A 9 38.76 16.42 -5.20
C SER A 9 39.81 16.85 -6.24
N LYS A 10 41.05 16.35 -6.16
CA LYS A 10 42.09 16.67 -7.13
C LYS A 10 41.74 16.17 -8.53
N LYS A 11 41.17 14.97 -8.67
CA LYS A 11 40.72 14.43 -9.98
C LYS A 11 39.59 15.25 -10.60
N ASN A 12 38.61 15.69 -9.80
CA ASN A 12 37.54 16.60 -10.26
C ASN A 12 38.08 17.97 -10.70
N LEU A 13 38.99 18.54 -9.90
CA LEU A 13 39.60 19.82 -10.20
C LEU A 13 40.49 19.75 -11.45
N LYS A 14 41.19 18.62 -11.65
CA LYS A 14 41.96 18.31 -12.85
C LYS A 14 41.10 18.30 -14.11
N LYS A 15 39.90 17.71 -14.06
CA LYS A 15 38.93 17.72 -15.17
C LYS A 15 38.57 19.13 -15.61
N VAL A 16 38.26 20.01 -14.66
CA VAL A 16 37.95 21.41 -14.93
C VAL A 16 39.17 22.15 -15.48
N TYR A 17 40.35 21.95 -14.88
CA TYR A 17 41.60 22.52 -15.38
C TYR A 17 41.91 22.11 -16.83
N ASN A 18 41.74 20.84 -17.16
CA ASN A 18 41.92 20.33 -18.52
C ASN A 18 40.86 20.90 -19.47
N ARG A 19 39.60 21.06 -19.03
CA ARG A 19 38.54 21.68 -19.85
C ARG A 19 38.82 23.14 -20.17
N ILE A 20 39.31 23.93 -19.22
CA ILE A 20 39.73 25.33 -19.41
C ILE A 20 40.85 25.40 -20.48
N ASN A 21 41.86 24.54 -20.33
CA ASN A 21 43.06 24.55 -21.16
C ASN A 21 42.93 23.75 -22.47
N SER A 22 41.79 23.10 -22.72
CA SER A 22 41.56 22.31 -23.93
C SER A 22 41.51 23.20 -25.17
N LYS A 23 42.28 22.81 -26.19
CA LYS A 23 42.30 23.43 -27.53
C LYS A 23 41.51 22.63 -28.57
N SER A 24 40.67 21.67 -28.15
CA SER A 24 39.98 20.76 -29.08
C SER A 24 38.96 21.48 -29.96
N LEU A 25 38.79 21.01 -31.20
CA LEU A 25 37.73 21.47 -32.12
C LEU A 25 36.32 21.25 -31.55
N THR A 26 36.16 20.28 -30.65
CA THR A 26 34.92 19.94 -29.92
C THR A 26 34.37 21.13 -29.13
N ARG A 27 35.26 21.98 -28.59
CA ARG A 27 34.96 23.25 -27.93
C ARG A 27 34.20 24.23 -28.84
N TYR A 28 34.52 24.22 -30.14
CA TYR A 28 33.86 25.05 -31.15
C TYR A 28 32.57 24.41 -31.71
N MET A 29 32.43 23.10 -31.59
CA MET A 29 31.28 22.34 -32.10
C MET A 29 30.15 22.15 -31.06
N LYS A 30 30.24 22.73 -29.86
CA LYS A 30 29.22 22.64 -28.78
C LYS A 30 28.87 21.20 -28.37
N MET A 31 29.77 20.21 -28.55
CA MET A 31 29.46 18.80 -28.29
C MET A 31 29.79 18.32 -26.86
N ASP A 32 30.42 19.16 -26.04
CA ASP A 32 30.72 18.80 -24.65
C ASP A 32 29.61 19.27 -23.70
N GLY A 33 29.10 18.36 -22.87
CA GLY A 33 28.16 18.66 -21.77
C GLY A 33 28.71 19.70 -20.78
N VAL A 34 27.80 20.28 -19.99
CA VAL A 34 28.11 21.30 -18.98
C VAL A 34 28.69 20.64 -17.75
N LEU A 35 29.91 21.01 -17.36
CA LEU A 35 30.52 20.57 -16.10
C LEU A 35 30.06 21.46 -14.96
N PHE A 36 29.50 20.85 -13.92
CA PHE A 36 29.16 21.54 -12.69
C PHE A 36 30.17 21.16 -11.62
N LEU A 37 30.77 22.15 -10.95
CA LEU A 37 31.72 21.91 -9.87
C LEU A 37 31.35 22.74 -8.64
N ALA A 38 31.22 22.08 -7.50
CA ALA A 38 31.08 22.71 -6.21
C ALA A 38 32.44 22.75 -5.49
N ILE A 39 32.91 23.95 -5.14
CA ILE A 39 34.11 24.16 -4.34
C ILE A 39 33.67 24.64 -2.96
N GLY A 40 34.04 23.86 -1.95
CA GLY A 40 33.69 24.12 -0.55
C GLY A 40 34.89 24.54 0.30
N GLY A 41 34.68 25.51 1.20
CA GLY A 41 35.64 25.85 2.26
C GLY A 41 36.95 26.50 1.81
N TYR A 42 37.08 26.90 0.55
CA TYR A 42 38.26 27.57 0.01
C TYR A 42 37.99 29.05 -0.25
N ASN A 43 38.90 29.94 0.18
CA ASN A 43 38.64 31.38 0.17
C ASN A 43 39.05 32.08 -1.13
N ARG A 44 39.81 31.40 -2.00
CA ARG A 44 40.49 32.00 -3.15
C ARG A 44 40.07 31.35 -4.48
N THR A 45 38.82 30.88 -4.56
CA THR A 45 38.28 30.17 -5.74
C THR A 45 38.37 31.00 -7.02
N PHE A 46 38.03 32.28 -6.96
CA PHE A 46 38.15 33.17 -8.14
C PHE A 46 39.62 33.34 -8.60
N GLU A 47 40.56 33.49 -7.67
CA GLU A 47 42.00 33.58 -7.98
C GLU A 47 42.54 32.25 -8.54
N LEU A 48 42.01 31.12 -8.06
CA LEU A 48 42.32 29.81 -8.61
C LEU A 48 41.89 29.70 -10.08
N LEU A 49 40.70 30.18 -10.44
CA LEU A 49 40.26 30.18 -11.85
C LEU A 49 41.17 31.01 -12.75
N LEU A 50 41.65 32.16 -12.27
CA LEU A 50 42.62 32.97 -13.01
C LEU A 50 43.95 32.23 -13.19
N GLU A 51 44.48 31.63 -12.12
CA GLU A 51 45.73 30.87 -12.18
C GLU A 51 45.61 29.60 -13.06
N MET A 52 44.41 29.05 -13.21
CA MET A 52 44.13 27.95 -14.13
C MET A 52 44.23 28.33 -15.62
N GLY A 53 44.35 29.63 -15.92
CA GLY A 53 44.56 30.16 -17.27
C GLY A 53 43.40 30.98 -17.84
N LEU A 54 42.41 31.36 -17.04
CA LEU A 54 41.28 32.20 -17.48
C LEU A 54 41.56 33.70 -17.33
N GLU A 55 41.07 34.49 -18.27
CA GLU A 55 41.02 35.95 -18.14
C GLU A 55 39.76 36.40 -17.37
N ARG A 56 39.80 37.59 -16.77
CA ARG A 56 38.68 38.09 -15.93
C ARG A 56 37.38 38.27 -16.72
N ASP A 57 37.50 38.64 -17.98
CA ASP A 57 36.39 38.78 -18.91
C ASP A 57 35.91 37.44 -19.48
N GLU A 58 36.56 36.32 -19.17
CA GLU A 58 36.05 34.99 -19.51
C GLU A 58 35.16 34.38 -18.41
N ILE A 59 35.08 35.07 -17.25
CA ILE A 59 34.35 34.63 -16.07
C ILE A 59 33.14 35.53 -15.83
N ALA A 60 31.94 34.94 -15.82
CA ALA A 60 30.70 35.63 -15.48
C ALA A 60 30.35 35.35 -14.01
N THR A 61 30.22 36.38 -13.17
CA THR A 61 29.97 36.21 -11.72
C THR A 61 28.52 36.47 -11.35
N PHE A 62 27.86 35.50 -10.71
CA PHE A 62 26.46 35.60 -10.30
C PHE A 62 26.21 35.06 -8.89
N SER A 63 25.02 35.30 -8.35
CA SER A 63 24.57 34.74 -7.07
C SER A 63 23.73 33.46 -7.22
N ASN A 64 23.21 33.18 -8.42
CA ASN A 64 22.40 31.99 -8.74
C ASN A 64 22.39 31.71 -10.27
N LEU A 65 21.73 30.62 -10.68
CA LEU A 65 21.57 30.20 -12.09
C LEU A 65 20.28 30.72 -12.76
N ALA A 66 19.71 31.83 -12.30
CA ALA A 66 18.47 32.34 -12.89
C ALA A 66 18.72 32.87 -14.32
N LEU A 67 18.12 32.20 -15.32
CA LEU A 67 18.25 32.49 -16.77
C LEU A 67 17.51 33.77 -17.21
N THR A 68 17.72 34.88 -16.50
CA THR A 68 17.20 36.20 -16.84
C THR A 68 17.86 36.73 -18.12
N GLN A 69 17.24 37.69 -18.79
CA GLN A 69 17.84 38.30 -19.99
C GLN A 69 19.24 38.89 -19.72
N THR A 70 19.43 39.50 -18.54
CA THR A 70 20.72 40.02 -18.09
C THR A 70 21.76 38.90 -17.97
N PHE A 71 21.39 37.79 -17.33
CA PHE A 71 22.26 36.62 -17.19
C PHE A 71 22.69 36.07 -18.57
N ILE A 72 21.75 35.91 -19.50
CA ILE A 72 22.06 35.41 -20.85
C ILE A 72 22.98 36.38 -21.61
N ASN A 73 22.75 37.69 -21.50
CA ASN A 73 23.59 38.71 -22.13
C ASN A 73 25.03 38.71 -21.58
N GLU A 74 25.18 38.64 -20.25
CA GLU A 74 26.48 38.73 -19.58
C GLU A 74 27.30 37.44 -19.64
N THR A 75 26.64 36.29 -19.76
CA THR A 75 27.29 34.98 -19.90
C THR A 75 27.63 34.62 -21.34
N HIS A 76 27.13 35.38 -22.32
CA HIS A 76 27.43 35.13 -23.73
C HIS A 76 28.93 35.21 -23.99
N GLU A 77 29.49 34.18 -24.65
CA GLU A 77 30.91 34.06 -25.00
C GLU A 77 31.86 33.90 -23.80
N LYS A 78 31.31 33.81 -22.58
CA LYS A 78 32.10 33.48 -21.38
C LYS A 78 32.43 31.99 -21.36
N GLN A 79 33.55 31.66 -20.72
CA GLN A 79 33.97 30.26 -20.56
C GLN A 79 33.42 29.65 -19.27
N VAL A 80 33.32 30.45 -18.21
CA VAL A 80 32.93 29.99 -16.88
C VAL A 80 31.84 30.88 -16.29
N VAL A 81 30.81 30.26 -15.71
CA VAL A 81 29.91 30.92 -14.77
C VAL A 81 30.40 30.63 -13.35
N TYR A 82 30.78 31.67 -12.62
CA TYR A 82 31.21 31.60 -11.23
C TYR A 82 30.08 32.10 -10.32
N ILE A 83 29.48 31.19 -9.56
CA ILE A 83 28.36 31.46 -8.69
C ILE A 83 28.88 31.61 -7.28
N ARG A 84 28.91 32.84 -6.79
CA ARG A 84 29.31 33.16 -5.42
C ARG A 84 28.06 33.35 -4.58
N LYS A 85 27.75 32.39 -3.72
CA LYS A 85 26.51 32.48 -2.95
C LYS A 85 26.67 33.23 -1.64
N ILE A 86 25.66 34.03 -1.33
CA ILE A 86 25.40 34.64 -0.04
C ILE A 86 24.09 34.02 0.46
N ASN A 87 24.17 33.17 1.48
CA ASN A 87 23.06 32.56 2.24
C ASN A 87 22.25 31.46 1.53
N TYR A 88 22.65 30.20 1.71
CA TYR A 88 21.67 29.12 1.96
C TYR A 88 21.26 29.21 3.44
N LEU A 89 19.99 28.97 3.78
CA LEU A 89 19.58 28.78 5.17
C LEU A 89 20.18 27.45 5.64
N THR A 90 21.40 27.51 6.18
CA THR A 90 22.08 26.35 6.73
C THR A 90 21.77 26.25 8.21
N SER A 91 21.11 25.19 8.65
CA SER A 91 21.00 24.92 10.08
C SER A 91 22.39 24.53 10.59
N VAL A 92 22.84 25.15 11.68
CA VAL A 92 24.14 24.89 12.29
C VAL A 92 23.91 24.07 13.55
N ASN A 93 24.29 22.79 13.52
CA ASN A 93 24.40 22.00 14.74
C ASN A 93 25.84 22.13 15.26
N LYS A 94 25.98 22.69 16.46
CA LYS A 94 27.26 22.74 17.18
C LYS A 94 27.40 21.47 18.01
N GLY A 95 28.34 20.60 17.67
CA GLY A 95 28.82 19.53 18.54
C GLY A 95 30.00 20.00 19.40
N ASP A 96 30.50 19.12 20.28
CA ASP A 96 31.58 19.42 21.23
C ASP A 96 32.95 19.71 20.59
N SER A 97 33.14 19.41 19.29
CA SER A 97 34.43 19.61 18.59
C SER A 97 34.34 20.22 17.17
N TYR A 98 33.15 20.38 16.58
CA TYR A 98 32.98 21.02 15.27
C TYR A 98 31.54 21.53 15.03
N SER A 99 31.39 22.50 14.13
CA SER A 99 30.09 22.98 13.63
C SER A 99 29.78 22.38 12.27
N LYS A 100 28.73 21.56 12.16
CA LYS A 100 28.25 21.00 10.88
C LYS A 100 27.08 21.86 10.38
N LYS A 101 27.16 22.32 9.13
CA LYS A 101 26.10 23.04 8.43
C LYS A 101 25.35 22.07 7.53
N TRP A 102 24.03 22.07 7.60
CA TRP A 102 23.18 21.20 6.80
C TRP A 102 22.53 22.05 5.70
N LEU A 103 22.42 21.50 4.50
CA LEU A 103 21.64 22.12 3.43
C LEU A 103 20.18 21.69 3.57
N ASP A 104 19.25 22.63 3.43
CA ASP A 104 17.81 22.33 3.34
C ASP A 104 17.55 21.53 2.06
N LEU A 105 16.82 20.42 2.16
CA LEU A 105 16.53 19.54 1.02
C LEU A 105 15.75 20.27 -0.08
N ASN A 106 14.79 21.12 0.27
CA ASN A 106 14.00 21.88 -0.73
C ASN A 106 14.88 22.85 -1.54
N VAL A 107 15.92 23.35 -0.89
CA VAL A 107 16.90 24.25 -1.51
C VAL A 107 17.83 23.48 -2.44
N ALA A 108 18.15 22.25 -2.08
CA ALA A 108 18.97 21.34 -2.88
C ALA A 108 18.21 20.88 -4.14
N ASP A 109 16.92 20.51 -3.98
CA ASP A 109 16.01 20.20 -5.09
C ASP A 109 15.87 21.37 -6.06
N GLY A 110 15.56 22.57 -5.56
CA GLY A 110 15.46 23.76 -6.42
C GLY A 110 16.79 24.16 -7.10
N PHE A 111 17.92 23.80 -6.48
CA PHE A 111 19.23 24.00 -7.07
C PHE A 111 19.50 22.99 -8.21
N GLU A 112 19.15 21.72 -8.01
CA GLU A 112 19.19 20.68 -9.02
C GLU A 112 18.32 21.03 -10.24
N GLU A 113 17.07 21.46 -10.02
CA GLU A 113 16.17 21.93 -11.08
C GLU A 113 16.80 23.07 -11.89
N SER A 114 17.41 24.05 -11.20
CA SER A 114 18.08 25.17 -11.85
C SER A 114 19.24 24.72 -12.75
N MET A 115 19.97 23.69 -12.33
CA MET A 115 21.06 23.11 -13.13
C MET A 115 20.54 22.35 -14.35
N MET A 116 19.45 21.59 -14.19
CA MET A 116 18.80 20.90 -15.31
C MET A 116 18.26 21.87 -16.35
N ILE A 117 17.61 22.94 -15.89
CA ILE A 117 17.14 24.02 -16.77
C ILE A 117 18.32 24.66 -17.50
N TYR A 118 19.42 24.97 -16.81
CA TYR A 118 20.62 25.54 -17.43
C TYR A 118 21.25 24.60 -18.47
N LYS A 119 21.41 23.31 -18.12
CA LYS A 119 22.01 22.28 -18.98
C LYS A 119 21.30 22.20 -20.32
N ASN A 120 19.97 22.22 -20.32
CA ASN A 120 19.15 22.10 -21.52
C ASN A 120 18.76 23.45 -22.15
N ALA A 121 19.19 24.57 -21.58
CA ALA A 121 18.80 25.88 -22.08
C ALA A 121 19.44 26.21 -23.44
N GLU A 122 18.59 26.57 -24.38
CA GLU A 122 18.93 27.25 -25.63
C GLU A 122 18.23 28.61 -25.67
N ARG A 123 18.96 29.66 -26.01
CA ARG A 123 18.45 31.04 -26.05
C ARG A 123 19.00 31.76 -27.26
N THR A 124 18.27 32.79 -27.69
CA THR A 124 18.71 33.67 -28.77
C THR A 124 18.79 35.10 -28.25
N LEU A 125 19.84 35.80 -28.64
CA LEU A 125 20.18 37.15 -28.23
C LEU A 125 20.12 38.09 -29.43
N ILE A 126 19.86 39.37 -29.19
CA ILE A 126 19.99 40.40 -30.21
C ILE A 126 21.28 41.18 -29.92
N VAL A 127 22.35 40.85 -30.65
CA VAL A 127 23.64 41.54 -30.57
C VAL A 127 23.80 42.36 -31.84
N ASN A 128 24.03 43.67 -31.71
CA ASN A 128 24.22 44.57 -32.87
C ASN A 128 23.09 44.47 -33.92
N ARG A 129 21.83 44.38 -33.46
CA ARG A 129 20.61 44.23 -34.29
C ARG A 129 20.53 42.92 -35.10
N LYS A 130 21.40 41.94 -34.82
CA LYS A 130 21.34 40.59 -35.39
C LYS A 130 20.95 39.59 -34.31
N LYS A 131 20.12 38.63 -34.70
CA LYS A 131 19.77 37.50 -33.83
C LYS A 131 20.91 36.49 -33.85
N VAL A 132 21.52 36.25 -32.69
CA VAL A 132 22.65 35.32 -32.50
C VAL A 132 22.25 34.28 -31.46
N GLU A 133 22.71 33.04 -31.61
CA GLU A 133 22.52 32.02 -30.58
C GLU A 133 23.39 32.31 -29.36
N TRP A 134 22.84 32.12 -28.17
CA TRP A 134 23.59 32.23 -26.93
C TRP A 134 24.69 31.17 -26.90
N SER A 135 25.95 31.62 -26.98
CA SER A 135 27.12 30.82 -26.63
C SER A 135 27.13 30.59 -25.12
N LYS A 136 26.59 29.44 -24.70
CA LYS A 136 26.45 29.01 -23.31
C LYS A 136 27.79 28.53 -22.74
N PRO A 137 28.23 29.04 -21.58
CA PRO A 137 29.41 28.53 -20.89
C PRO A 137 29.28 27.03 -20.56
N SER A 138 30.36 26.27 -20.72
CA SER A 138 30.38 24.82 -20.48
C SER A 138 30.88 24.43 -19.10
N ILE A 139 31.25 25.41 -18.26
CA ILE A 139 31.71 25.21 -16.89
C ILE A 139 30.93 26.13 -15.95
N VAL A 140 30.36 25.54 -14.91
CA VAL A 140 29.68 26.26 -13.84
C VAL A 140 30.36 25.91 -12.51
N ILE A 141 30.91 26.92 -11.84
CA ILE A 141 31.57 26.80 -10.55
C ILE A 141 30.65 27.38 -9.47
N LEU A 142 30.36 26.57 -8.46
CA LEU A 142 29.59 26.93 -7.29
C LEU A 142 30.57 27.12 -6.14
N ASP A 143 30.77 28.36 -5.73
CA ASP A 143 31.67 28.70 -4.65
C ASP A 143 30.87 29.02 -3.38
N ASP A 144 30.97 28.11 -2.42
CA ASP A 144 30.45 28.31 -1.08
C ASP A 144 31.57 28.15 -0.05
N GLN A 145 32.16 29.30 0.31
CA GLN A 145 33.22 29.40 1.30
C GLN A 145 32.77 28.92 2.70
N SER A 146 31.46 28.93 2.95
CA SER A 146 30.86 28.64 4.23
C SER A 146 30.48 27.16 4.41
N LEU A 147 30.52 26.38 3.32
CA LEU A 147 30.13 24.98 3.28
C LEU A 147 31.34 24.12 2.90
N ASN A 148 31.60 23.09 3.69
CA ASN A 148 32.06 21.84 3.10
C ASN A 148 30.77 21.17 2.68
N LEU A 149 30.39 21.22 1.39
CA LEU A 149 29.17 20.58 0.89
C LEU A 149 29.28 19.05 0.99
N GLN A 150 29.18 18.55 2.21
CA GLN A 150 28.80 17.18 2.50
C GLN A 150 27.28 17.21 2.51
N PHE A 151 26.67 16.89 1.37
CA PHE A 151 25.23 16.66 1.31
C PHE A 151 24.98 15.37 2.09
N ASP A 152 24.68 15.50 3.38
CA ASP A 152 24.35 14.38 4.25
C ASP A 152 23.04 13.78 3.73
N GLY A 153 23.14 12.67 2.99
CA GLY A 153 22.00 11.94 2.44
C GLY A 153 21.22 12.60 1.29
N HIS A 154 21.50 13.84 0.88
CA HIS A 154 20.86 14.43 -0.30
C HIS A 154 21.58 13.98 -1.58
N ARG A 155 20.88 13.19 -2.38
CA ARG A 155 21.30 12.71 -3.69
C ARG A 155 20.76 13.70 -4.73
N PHE A 156 21.64 14.26 -5.56
CA PHE A 156 21.22 14.90 -6.80
C PHE A 156 20.70 13.78 -7.73
N LEU A 157 19.39 13.74 -7.95
CA LEU A 157 18.69 12.67 -8.65
C LEU A 157 18.79 12.79 -10.18
N TYR A 158 19.09 13.98 -10.69
CA TYR A 158 18.97 14.33 -12.10
C TYR A 158 20.27 14.88 -12.68
N GLN A 159 21.19 15.41 -11.86
CA GLN A 159 22.50 15.87 -12.34
C GLN A 159 23.65 14.95 -11.91
N THR A 160 24.02 14.04 -12.81
CA THR A 160 25.17 13.13 -12.65
C THR A 160 26.53 13.78 -12.99
N GLU A 161 26.54 15.01 -13.52
CA GLU A 161 27.76 15.74 -13.93
C GLU A 161 28.22 16.79 -12.89
N VAL A 162 27.83 16.65 -11.62
CA VAL A 162 28.29 17.52 -10.53
C VAL A 162 29.49 16.92 -9.81
N GLY A 163 30.59 17.64 -9.77
CA GLY A 163 31.76 17.26 -8.97
C GLY A 163 31.87 18.10 -7.70
N PHE A 164 32.44 17.50 -6.66
CA PHE A 164 32.80 18.22 -5.44
C PHE A 164 34.32 18.33 -5.27
N VAL A 165 34.78 19.49 -4.79
CA VAL A 165 36.18 19.77 -4.48
C VAL A 165 36.29 20.37 -3.09
N GLN A 166 37.14 19.73 -2.28
CA GLN A 166 37.62 20.25 -1.01
C GLN A 166 39.14 20.46 -1.07
N ILE A 167 39.60 21.61 -0.58
CA ILE A 167 41.02 21.98 -0.56
C ILE A 167 41.55 21.92 0.88
N ARG A 168 42.72 21.30 1.07
CA ARG A 168 43.28 20.99 2.40
C ARG A 168 43.47 22.24 3.25
N ASN A 169 44.05 23.27 2.64
CA ASN A 169 44.27 24.55 3.27
C ASN A 169 43.35 25.59 2.59
N ARG A 170 42.42 26.15 3.38
CA ARG A 170 41.43 27.14 2.93
C ARG A 170 42.05 28.39 2.30
N ASN A 171 43.32 28.67 2.62
CA ASN A 171 44.10 29.81 2.14
C ASN A 171 45.33 29.39 1.34
N ALA A 172 45.39 28.15 0.84
CA ALA A 172 46.48 27.72 -0.04
C ALA A 172 46.66 28.71 -1.21
N GLU A 173 47.91 28.89 -1.66
CA GLU A 173 48.16 29.64 -2.88
C GLU A 173 47.59 28.86 -4.08
N PRO A 174 46.85 29.52 -4.99
CA PRO A 174 46.36 28.91 -6.22
C PRO A 174 47.40 28.10 -7.00
N SER A 175 48.62 28.60 -7.08
CA SER A 175 49.74 27.94 -7.77
C SER A 175 50.15 26.61 -7.14
N THR A 176 50.03 26.47 -5.81
CA THR A 176 50.27 25.22 -5.10
C THR A 176 49.22 24.18 -5.46
N ILE A 177 47.95 24.56 -5.49
CA ILE A 177 46.85 23.66 -5.87
C ILE A 177 47.02 23.18 -7.32
N ILE A 178 47.40 24.08 -8.23
CA ILE A 178 47.64 23.71 -9.63
C ILE A 178 48.82 22.75 -9.75
N ALA A 179 49.90 22.96 -8.98
CA ALA A 179 51.02 22.01 -8.94
C ALA A 179 50.57 20.62 -8.47
N GLU A 180 49.70 20.55 -7.46
CA GLU A 180 49.18 19.28 -6.93
C GLU A 180 48.32 18.50 -7.93
N ILE A 181 47.59 19.16 -8.83
CA ILE A 181 46.72 18.49 -9.81
C ILE A 181 47.41 18.19 -11.15
N LYS A 182 48.66 18.66 -11.38
CA LYS A 182 49.33 18.47 -12.67
C LYS A 182 49.52 17.00 -13.04
N ASP A 183 49.94 16.19 -12.06
CA ASP A 183 50.29 14.78 -12.25
C ASP A 183 49.17 13.81 -11.81
N VAL A 184 48.00 14.35 -11.48
CA VAL A 184 46.82 13.57 -11.09
C VAL A 184 46.02 13.18 -12.35
N GLU A 185 45.53 11.95 -12.38
CA GLU A 185 44.63 11.48 -13.44
C GLU A 185 43.30 12.24 -13.42
N GLU A 186 42.77 12.56 -14.61
CA GLU A 186 41.45 13.17 -14.74
C GLU A 186 40.34 12.18 -14.32
N ALA A 187 39.28 12.68 -13.70
CA ALA A 187 38.11 11.86 -13.38
C ALA A 187 37.34 11.44 -14.66
N GLU A 188 36.97 10.17 -14.79
CA GLU A 188 36.18 9.69 -15.94
C GLU A 188 34.80 10.36 -16.00
N LYS A 189 34.12 10.47 -14.86
CA LYS A 189 32.90 11.26 -14.63
C LYS A 189 33.13 12.24 -13.47
N MET A 190 32.33 13.30 -13.37
CA MET A 190 32.43 14.19 -12.20
C MET A 190 31.99 13.40 -10.96
N MET A 191 32.83 13.38 -9.92
CA MET A 191 32.59 12.54 -8.74
C MET A 191 31.96 13.34 -7.61
N PHE A 192 30.92 12.77 -7.00
CA PHE A 192 30.26 13.31 -5.82
C PHE A 192 30.49 12.41 -4.60
N ALA A 193 30.70 12.99 -3.42
CA ALA A 193 30.88 12.23 -2.17
C ALA A 193 29.60 12.31 -1.33
N LEU A 194 28.84 11.21 -1.28
CA LEU A 194 27.68 11.08 -0.40
C LEU A 194 28.15 10.68 1.00
N TYR A 195 27.91 11.52 2.02
CA TYR A 195 27.98 11.07 3.40
C TYR A 195 26.61 10.52 3.79
N GLN A 196 26.55 9.24 4.15
CA GLN A 196 25.33 8.65 4.69
C GLN A 196 25.22 9.00 6.17
N ASP A 197 24.26 9.87 6.49
CA ASP A 197 23.99 10.23 7.88
C ASP A 197 23.55 8.97 8.67
N LYS A 198 24.02 8.90 9.92
CA LYS A 198 23.82 7.82 10.92
C LYS A 198 24.77 6.63 10.94
N ARG A 199 25.67 6.42 9.96
CA ARG A 199 26.70 5.38 10.09
C ARG A 199 28.00 5.95 10.65
N VAL A 200 28.69 5.12 11.39
CA VAL A 200 29.96 5.48 12.00
C VAL A 200 30.97 5.72 10.89
N ASP A 201 31.81 6.76 11.04
CA ASP A 201 32.70 7.23 9.98
C ASP A 201 33.50 6.08 9.37
N GLU A 202 33.63 6.05 8.04
CA GLU A 202 34.36 4.99 7.32
C GLU A 202 35.79 4.86 7.84
N SER A 203 36.40 5.97 8.27
CA SER A 203 37.71 5.96 8.91
C SER A 203 37.72 5.29 10.28
N GLU A 204 36.68 5.51 11.10
CA GLU A 204 36.53 4.81 12.38
C GLU A 204 36.30 3.31 12.17
N VAL A 205 35.61 2.92 11.09
CA VAL A 205 35.43 1.52 10.67
C VAL A 205 36.76 0.90 10.25
N LEU A 206 37.53 1.54 9.36
CA LEU A 206 38.85 1.07 8.93
C LEU A 206 39.84 0.99 10.11
N ASP A 207 39.86 2.01 10.98
CA ASP A 207 40.69 2.02 12.18
C ASP A 207 40.27 0.94 13.18
N ALA A 208 38.97 0.69 13.31
CA ALA A 208 38.49 -0.44 14.11
C ALA A 208 38.87 -1.78 13.48
N LEU A 209 38.75 -1.95 12.17
CA LEU A 209 39.15 -3.17 11.47
C LEU A 209 40.66 -3.41 11.59
N ASN A 210 41.49 -2.37 11.53
CA ASN A 210 42.94 -2.46 11.78
C ASN A 210 43.25 -2.86 13.25
N ARG A 211 42.53 -2.29 14.21
CA ARG A 211 42.65 -2.68 15.63
C ARG A 211 42.18 -4.12 15.88
N ILE A 212 41.12 -4.54 15.19
CA ILE A 212 40.61 -5.92 15.21
C ILE A 212 41.66 -6.86 14.61
N ARG A 213 42.21 -6.54 13.43
CA ARG A 213 43.22 -7.33 12.72
C ARG A 213 44.45 -7.60 13.59
N THR A 214 44.90 -6.59 14.33
CA THR A 214 46.04 -6.70 15.25
C THR A 214 45.73 -7.44 16.56
N SER A 215 44.44 -7.63 16.88
CA SER A 215 43.95 -8.25 18.12
C SER A 215 43.25 -9.61 17.91
N CYS A 216 43.20 -10.11 16.68
CA CYS A 216 42.58 -11.39 16.35
C CYS A 216 43.54 -12.55 16.62
N PHE A 217 43.20 -13.41 17.59
CA PHE A 217 44.06 -14.53 18.02
C PHE A 217 43.47 -15.92 17.73
N ARG A 218 42.18 -16.02 17.40
CA ARG A 218 41.48 -17.32 17.24
C ARG A 218 40.92 -17.44 15.81
N LYS A 219 41.47 -18.37 15.04
CA LYS A 219 41.06 -18.66 13.65
C LYS A 219 40.12 -19.86 13.60
N LEU A 220 39.07 -19.78 12.79
CA LEU A 220 38.07 -20.83 12.53
C LEU A 220 37.83 -20.88 11.01
N GLY A 221 38.48 -21.81 10.31
CA GLY A 221 38.49 -21.81 8.84
C GLY A 221 39.16 -20.54 8.31
N ASP A 222 38.50 -19.85 7.38
CA ASP A 222 38.95 -18.57 6.78
C ASP A 222 38.42 -17.33 7.51
N ALA A 223 37.93 -17.51 8.74
CA ALA A 223 37.40 -16.43 9.57
C ALA A 223 38.08 -16.38 10.94
N TRP A 224 38.05 -15.20 11.55
CA TRP A 224 38.52 -14.93 12.90
C TRP A 224 37.36 -14.86 13.87
N CYS A 225 37.59 -15.27 15.12
CA CYS A 225 36.55 -15.32 16.15
C CYS A 225 36.97 -14.54 17.39
N MET A 226 36.12 -13.61 17.84
CA MET A 226 36.31 -12.84 19.07
C MET A 226 35.11 -13.00 20.01
N LYS A 227 35.34 -12.93 21.33
CA LYS A 227 34.21 -12.83 22.26
C LYS A 227 33.54 -11.46 22.09
N PRO A 228 32.22 -11.32 22.29
CA PRO A 228 31.53 -10.03 22.15
C PRO A 228 32.12 -8.92 23.04
N THR A 229 32.61 -9.29 24.22
CA THR A 229 33.27 -8.37 25.16
C THR A 229 34.66 -7.95 24.70
N GLU A 230 35.43 -8.86 24.09
CA GLU A 230 36.75 -8.56 23.52
C GLU A 230 36.61 -7.66 22.30
N PHE A 231 35.67 -7.97 21.41
CA PHE A 231 35.36 -7.16 20.23
C PHE A 231 35.00 -5.72 20.60
N LYS A 232 34.05 -5.53 21.54
CA LYS A 232 33.67 -4.20 22.02
C LYS A 232 34.85 -3.44 22.64
N LYS A 233 35.75 -4.11 23.37
CA LYS A 233 36.94 -3.50 23.96
C LYS A 233 37.93 -3.03 22.89
N VAL A 234 38.16 -3.82 21.85
CA VAL A 234 39.08 -3.48 20.76
C VAL A 234 38.53 -2.35 19.89
N VAL A 235 37.23 -2.38 19.59
CA VAL A 235 36.53 -1.34 18.83
C VAL A 235 36.44 -0.02 19.61
N GLY A 236 36.30 -0.08 20.94
CA GLY A 236 36.37 1.09 21.82
C GLY A 236 35.10 1.97 21.86
N SER A 237 34.08 1.65 21.06
CA SER A 237 32.78 2.35 21.07
C SER A 237 31.64 1.36 20.82
N GLN A 238 30.57 1.46 21.63
CA GLN A 238 29.36 0.65 21.48
C GLN A 238 28.62 0.96 20.18
N LYS A 239 28.63 2.23 19.76
CA LYS A 239 28.02 2.68 18.51
C LYS A 239 28.75 2.09 17.30
N LEU A 240 30.08 2.16 17.31
CA LEU A 240 30.95 1.61 16.25
C LEU A 240 30.90 0.08 16.19
N ALA A 241 30.88 -0.59 17.34
CA ALA A 241 30.78 -2.05 17.37
C ALA A 241 29.44 -2.55 16.82
N ASN A 242 28.35 -1.80 16.98
CA ASN A 242 27.07 -2.15 16.37
C ASN A 242 27.09 -1.86 14.86
N ALA A 243 27.57 -0.69 14.45
CA ALA A 243 27.65 -0.31 13.04
C ALA A 243 28.46 -1.33 12.21
N ILE A 244 29.62 -1.76 12.70
CA ILE A 244 30.48 -2.76 12.02
C ILE A 244 29.76 -4.10 11.82
N LYS A 245 28.89 -4.50 12.75
CA LYS A 245 28.11 -5.77 12.64
C LYS A 245 26.88 -5.64 11.76
N GLU A 246 26.40 -4.42 11.54
CA GLU A 246 25.23 -4.12 10.74
C GLU A 246 25.61 -3.80 9.28
N MET A 247 26.90 -3.67 8.96
CA MET A 247 27.44 -3.48 7.62
C MET A 247 27.46 -4.82 6.86
N PRO A 248 26.61 -5.00 5.83
CA PRO A 248 26.57 -6.22 5.04
C PRO A 248 27.90 -6.49 4.33
N GLU A 249 28.59 -5.43 3.89
CA GLU A 249 29.85 -5.49 3.11
C GLU A 249 31.01 -6.09 3.90
N LEU A 250 30.95 -6.04 5.23
CA LEU A 250 31.97 -6.63 6.11
C LEU A 250 31.66 -8.09 6.46
N GLU A 251 30.43 -8.55 6.26
CA GLU A 251 29.96 -9.91 6.59
C GLU A 251 30.25 -10.33 8.06
N ILE A 252 30.43 -9.35 8.95
CA ILE A 252 30.72 -9.60 10.38
C ILE A 252 29.40 -9.90 11.08
N TYR A 253 29.25 -11.12 11.60
CA TYR A 253 28.05 -11.53 12.33
C TYR A 253 28.36 -12.12 13.70
N GLN A 254 27.36 -12.10 14.58
CA GLN A 254 27.42 -12.73 15.89
C GLN A 254 26.60 -14.03 15.89
N MET A 255 27.17 -15.12 16.37
CA MET A 255 26.47 -16.40 16.47
C MET A 255 25.25 -16.33 17.41
N THR A 256 24.15 -16.96 17.02
CA THR A 256 22.92 -17.06 17.82
C THR A 256 23.06 -18.03 19.00
N SER A 257 23.90 -19.06 18.86
CA SER A 257 24.15 -20.09 19.87
C SER A 257 25.61 -20.09 20.36
N ASN A 258 25.83 -20.66 21.54
CA ASN A 258 27.17 -20.82 22.11
C ASN A 258 27.93 -21.93 21.37
N LYS A 259 29.17 -21.65 20.96
CA LYS A 259 30.09 -22.65 20.38
C LYS A 259 31.36 -22.70 21.22
N LYS A 260 31.91 -23.90 21.41
CA LYS A 260 33.20 -24.07 22.09
C LYS A 260 34.32 -23.97 21.06
N ILE A 261 35.24 -23.00 21.24
CA ILE A 261 36.44 -22.83 20.41
C ILE A 261 37.66 -22.81 21.35
N GLY A 262 38.52 -23.81 21.24
CA GLY A 262 39.61 -24.03 22.19
C GLY A 262 39.09 -24.31 23.61
N LYS A 263 39.54 -23.50 24.59
CA LYS A 263 39.14 -23.60 26.00
C LYS A 263 37.92 -22.75 26.35
N ASP A 264 37.47 -21.89 25.44
CA ASP A 264 36.43 -20.90 25.69
C ASP A 264 35.08 -21.31 25.07
N ASN A 265 33.98 -20.97 25.73
CA ASN A 265 32.62 -21.14 25.24
C ASN A 265 31.91 -19.79 25.20
N ALA A 266 31.47 -19.35 24.01
CA ALA A 266 30.84 -18.04 23.82
C ALA A 266 29.95 -18.01 22.57
N ARG A 267 29.11 -16.96 22.47
CA ARG A 267 28.50 -16.52 21.21
C ARG A 267 29.54 -15.68 20.46
N TRP A 268 30.32 -16.33 19.62
CA TRP A 268 31.44 -15.68 18.93
C TRP A 268 30.95 -14.62 17.93
N ILE A 269 31.72 -13.55 17.80
CA ILE A 269 31.66 -12.67 16.64
C ILE A 269 32.64 -13.24 15.62
N VAL A 270 32.11 -13.55 14.44
CA VAL A 270 32.85 -14.12 13.32
C VAL A 270 33.21 -12.98 12.37
N ILE A 271 34.48 -12.92 12.00
CA ILE A 271 35.07 -11.83 11.20
C ILE A 271 35.81 -12.49 10.02
N PRO A 272 35.24 -12.51 8.82
CA PRO A 272 35.89 -13.14 7.66
C PRO A 272 37.16 -12.38 7.25
N GLU A 273 38.10 -13.05 6.56
CA GLU A 273 39.31 -12.38 6.07
C GLU A 273 39.00 -11.25 5.08
N SER A 274 37.94 -11.38 4.29
CA SER A 274 37.41 -10.35 3.38
C SER A 274 37.10 -9.03 4.10
N ALA A 275 36.67 -9.07 5.35
CA ALA A 275 36.40 -7.87 6.15
C ALA A 275 37.65 -6.99 6.34
N PHE A 276 38.86 -7.57 6.30
CA PHE A 276 40.12 -6.83 6.40
C PHE A 276 40.63 -6.29 5.07
N GLU A 277 40.01 -6.69 3.96
CA GLU A 277 40.30 -6.19 2.62
C GLU A 277 39.42 -4.98 2.27
N PHE A 278 38.46 -4.65 3.13
CA PHE A 278 37.65 -3.43 3.02
C PHE A 278 38.55 -2.19 2.92
N LYS A 279 38.47 -1.48 1.78
CA LYS A 279 39.21 -0.24 1.51
C LYS A 279 38.30 1.01 1.53
N GLY A 280 37.05 0.82 1.94
CA GLY A 280 35.99 1.80 1.82
C GLY A 280 34.79 1.23 1.05
N PHE A 281 33.71 1.98 0.99
CA PHE A 281 32.55 1.60 0.18
C PHE A 281 32.90 1.75 -1.31
N ASP A 282 32.64 0.70 -2.09
CA ASP A 282 32.71 0.79 -3.54
C ASP A 282 31.57 1.66 -4.06
N TYR A 283 31.89 2.50 -5.05
CA TYR A 283 30.92 3.36 -5.72
C TYR A 283 30.08 2.49 -6.64
N LEU A 284 28.82 2.27 -6.29
CA LEU A 284 27.85 1.70 -7.24
C LEU A 284 27.41 2.81 -8.20
N ASP A 285 27.52 2.56 -9.51
CA ASP A 285 26.96 3.45 -10.54
C ASP A 285 25.42 3.45 -10.40
N GLU A 286 24.77 4.53 -10.85
CA GLU A 286 23.31 4.65 -10.83
C GLU A 286 22.66 3.52 -11.64
N ASP A 287 23.29 3.13 -12.74
CA ASP A 287 22.86 2.00 -13.58
C ASP A 287 22.89 0.67 -12.80
N GLU A 288 23.91 0.46 -11.95
CA GLU A 288 24.05 -0.75 -11.13
C GLU A 288 23.08 -0.77 -9.95
N LEU A 289 22.81 0.38 -9.33
CA LEU A 289 21.80 0.53 -8.28
C LEU A 289 20.39 0.34 -8.83
N PHE A 290 20.10 0.93 -9.99
CA PHE A 290 18.81 0.77 -10.66
C PHE A 290 18.58 -0.69 -11.08
N GLU A 291 19.60 -1.37 -11.60
CA GLU A 291 19.50 -2.78 -11.95
C GLU A 291 19.26 -3.65 -10.70
N GLN A 292 19.90 -3.33 -9.57
CA GLN A 292 19.64 -4.01 -8.29
C GLN A 292 18.23 -3.76 -7.75
N GLU A 293 17.74 -2.51 -7.79
CA GLU A 293 16.37 -2.16 -7.38
C GLU A 293 15.34 -2.85 -8.28
N LEU A 294 15.55 -2.83 -9.60
CA LEU A 294 14.69 -3.52 -10.56
C LEU A 294 14.66 -5.03 -10.31
N GLN A 295 15.81 -5.67 -10.05
CA GLN A 295 15.86 -7.09 -9.72
C GLN A 295 15.16 -7.40 -8.39
N GLN A 296 15.24 -6.50 -7.40
CA GLN A 296 14.50 -6.64 -6.15
C GLN A 296 12.99 -6.52 -6.36
N GLU A 297 12.52 -5.57 -7.16
CA GLU A 297 11.11 -5.42 -7.51
C GLU A 297 10.59 -6.63 -8.30
N LEU A 298 11.33 -7.10 -9.31
CA LEU A 298 10.98 -8.30 -10.07
C LEU A 298 10.88 -9.54 -9.16
N THR A 299 11.84 -9.72 -8.25
CA THR A 299 11.81 -10.83 -7.29
C THR A 299 10.61 -10.71 -6.35
N ALA A 300 10.29 -9.50 -5.88
CA ALA A 300 9.14 -9.25 -5.01
C ALA A 300 7.80 -9.50 -5.73
N GLU A 301 7.68 -9.12 -7.00
CA GLU A 301 6.51 -9.41 -7.85
C GLU A 301 6.35 -10.92 -8.06
N GLU A 302 7.44 -11.63 -8.39
CA GLU A 302 7.42 -13.09 -8.54
C GLU A 302 7.03 -13.80 -7.24
N GLU A 303 7.60 -13.39 -6.10
CA GLU A 303 7.22 -13.93 -4.79
C GLU A 303 5.76 -13.67 -4.45
N TYR A 304 5.24 -12.48 -4.78
CA TYR A 304 3.85 -12.12 -4.55
C TYR A 304 2.91 -12.96 -5.42
N ALA A 305 3.21 -13.10 -6.71
CA ALA A 305 2.45 -13.96 -7.62
C ALA A 305 2.44 -15.42 -7.16
N GLN A 306 3.59 -15.95 -6.73
CA GLN A 306 3.68 -17.31 -6.18
C GLN A 306 2.83 -17.48 -4.91
N LYS A 307 2.81 -16.50 -4.01
CA LYS A 307 1.96 -16.51 -2.80
C LYS A 307 0.48 -16.49 -3.16
N GLN A 308 0.07 -15.68 -4.15
CA GLN A 308 -1.31 -15.63 -4.63
C GLN A 308 -1.73 -16.96 -5.28
N GLU A 309 -0.88 -17.56 -6.10
CA GLU A 309 -1.14 -18.87 -6.72
C GLU A 309 -1.25 -19.97 -5.66
N GLN A 310 -0.37 -19.98 -4.65
CA GLN A 310 -0.47 -20.93 -3.53
C GLN A 310 -1.78 -20.77 -2.75
N LEU A 311 -2.24 -19.53 -2.51
CA LEU A 311 -3.52 -19.26 -1.87
C LEU A 311 -4.68 -19.78 -2.72
N LEU A 312 -4.68 -19.48 -4.02
CA LEU A 312 -5.69 -19.96 -4.95
C LEU A 312 -5.76 -21.49 -4.94
N GLN A 313 -4.62 -22.17 -5.11
CA GLN A 313 -4.55 -23.64 -5.10
C GLN A 313 -5.07 -24.22 -3.78
N SER A 314 -4.74 -23.59 -2.64
CA SER A 314 -5.23 -24.04 -1.33
C SER A 314 -6.76 -24.01 -1.19
N ILE A 315 -7.43 -23.07 -1.87
CA ILE A 315 -8.89 -22.96 -1.90
C ILE A 315 -9.47 -23.93 -2.95
N MET A 316 -8.86 -23.99 -4.13
CA MET A 316 -9.31 -24.81 -5.25
C MET A 316 -9.25 -26.32 -4.95
N SER A 317 -8.31 -26.74 -4.10
CA SER A 317 -8.12 -28.15 -3.69
C SER A 317 -8.99 -28.60 -2.51
N ILE A 318 -9.85 -27.73 -1.95
CA ILE A 318 -10.75 -28.13 -0.86
C ILE A 318 -11.75 -29.15 -1.39
N GLU A 319 -11.80 -30.32 -0.75
CA GLU A 319 -12.79 -31.36 -1.06
C GLU A 319 -14.17 -30.98 -0.53
N LEU A 320 -15.18 -31.13 -1.38
CA LEU A 320 -16.56 -30.75 -1.15
C LEU A 320 -17.51 -31.86 -1.60
N PRO A 321 -18.64 -32.07 -0.90
CA PRO A 321 -19.71 -32.94 -1.35
C PRO A 321 -20.57 -32.22 -2.40
N ILE A 322 -20.16 -32.26 -3.66
CA ILE A 322 -20.90 -31.63 -4.77
C ILE A 322 -21.88 -32.62 -5.38
N ASN A 323 -23.13 -32.19 -5.55
CA ASN A 323 -24.16 -32.97 -6.22
C ASN A 323 -24.49 -32.30 -7.55
N ILE A 324 -24.42 -33.04 -8.66
CA ILE A 324 -24.71 -32.53 -10.01
C ILE A 324 -25.97 -33.21 -10.54
N ARG A 325 -26.76 -32.48 -11.35
CA ARG A 325 -27.97 -32.99 -11.99
C ARG A 325 -28.24 -32.26 -13.31
N SER A 326 -28.78 -32.97 -14.31
CA SER A 326 -29.39 -32.35 -15.50
C SER A 326 -30.89 -32.10 -15.28
N GLY A 327 -31.33 -30.88 -15.58
CA GLY A 327 -32.67 -30.36 -15.31
C GLY A 327 -32.94 -30.09 -13.83
N TYR A 328 -33.87 -29.18 -13.52
CA TYR A 328 -34.27 -28.87 -12.14
C TYR A 328 -35.53 -29.62 -11.66
N VAL A 329 -36.14 -30.46 -12.51
CA VAL A 329 -37.38 -31.19 -12.22
C VAL A 329 -37.10 -32.45 -11.42
N GLY A 330 -37.74 -32.62 -10.26
CA GLY A 330 -37.56 -33.76 -9.36
C GLY A 330 -36.56 -33.46 -8.23
N SER A 331 -36.52 -34.33 -7.23
CA SER A 331 -35.75 -34.09 -5.99
C SER A 331 -34.47 -34.94 -5.88
N GLN A 332 -34.31 -35.97 -6.69
CA GLN A 332 -33.17 -36.91 -6.64
C GLN A 332 -31.89 -36.35 -7.27
N MET A 333 -30.76 -36.46 -6.58
CA MET A 333 -29.45 -35.93 -7.01
C MET A 333 -28.42 -37.03 -7.22
N SER A 334 -27.45 -36.81 -8.12
CA SER A 334 -26.24 -37.64 -8.21
C SER A 334 -25.19 -37.08 -7.26
N HIS A 335 -24.94 -37.79 -6.16
CA HIS A 335 -24.03 -37.36 -5.11
C HIS A 335 -22.59 -37.79 -5.39
N SER A 336 -21.66 -36.82 -5.39
CA SER A 336 -20.22 -37.06 -5.32
C SER A 336 -19.71 -36.70 -3.91
N PRO A 337 -19.16 -37.65 -3.14
CA PRO A 337 -18.74 -37.39 -1.77
C PRO A 337 -17.40 -36.63 -1.66
N SER A 338 -16.62 -36.55 -2.74
CA SER A 338 -15.32 -35.87 -2.77
C SER A 338 -15.08 -35.29 -4.16
N GLU A 339 -15.35 -33.99 -4.30
CA GLU A 339 -15.09 -33.21 -5.51
C GLU A 339 -14.45 -31.88 -5.11
N THR A 340 -13.49 -31.39 -5.88
CA THR A 340 -12.80 -30.12 -5.63
C THR A 340 -13.38 -29.02 -6.52
N LEU A 341 -13.17 -27.74 -6.18
CA LEU A 341 -13.51 -26.66 -7.11
C LEU A 341 -12.71 -26.75 -8.42
N GLN A 342 -11.50 -27.29 -8.36
CA GLN A 342 -10.69 -27.55 -9.56
C GLN A 342 -11.37 -28.57 -10.48
N SER A 343 -11.73 -29.75 -9.96
CA SER A 343 -12.43 -30.78 -10.74
C SER A 343 -13.81 -30.31 -11.22
N PHE A 344 -14.51 -29.50 -10.43
CA PHE A 344 -15.75 -28.83 -10.82
C PHE A 344 -15.54 -27.97 -12.07
N LEU A 345 -14.51 -27.12 -12.10
CA LEU A 345 -14.21 -26.28 -13.27
C LEU A 345 -13.70 -27.08 -14.46
N ASP A 346 -12.92 -28.13 -14.23
CA ASP A 346 -12.38 -28.98 -15.30
C ASP A 346 -13.49 -29.76 -16.01
N GLY A 347 -14.57 -30.14 -15.31
CA GLY A 347 -15.72 -30.84 -15.91
C GLY A 347 -16.73 -29.95 -16.65
N VAL A 348 -16.56 -28.62 -16.68
CA VAL A 348 -17.52 -27.68 -17.29
C VAL A 348 -17.76 -27.98 -18.76
N ASP A 349 -16.71 -27.96 -19.56
CA ASP A 349 -16.84 -28.11 -21.01
C ASP A 349 -17.23 -29.56 -21.39
N ASP A 350 -16.82 -30.56 -20.61
CA ASP A 350 -17.21 -31.96 -20.83
C ASP A 350 -18.71 -32.18 -20.59
N ILE A 351 -19.25 -31.64 -19.50
CA ILE A 351 -20.69 -31.73 -19.19
C ILE A 351 -21.52 -30.98 -20.25
N GLU A 352 -21.07 -29.81 -20.66
CA GLU A 352 -21.75 -29.03 -21.70
C GLU A 352 -21.74 -29.76 -23.05
N ASN A 353 -20.57 -30.23 -23.51
CA ASN A 353 -20.41 -30.80 -24.85
C ASN A 353 -20.91 -32.24 -24.99
N GLU A 354 -20.92 -33.04 -23.92
CA GLU A 354 -21.26 -34.47 -24.02
C GLU A 354 -22.65 -34.82 -23.46
N LYS A 355 -23.20 -34.00 -22.56
CA LYS A 355 -24.42 -34.36 -21.82
C LYS A 355 -25.60 -33.42 -22.08
N ILE A 356 -25.35 -32.14 -22.34
CA ILE A 356 -26.38 -31.10 -22.19
C ILE A 356 -26.62 -30.30 -23.47
N HIS A 357 -25.55 -29.86 -24.13
CA HIS A 357 -25.61 -28.98 -25.30
C HIS A 357 -26.44 -27.70 -25.03
N GLY A 358 -26.28 -27.13 -23.84
CA GLY A 358 -27.10 -26.04 -23.32
C GLY A 358 -26.95 -24.73 -24.09
N ILE A 359 -25.74 -24.36 -24.50
CA ILE A 359 -25.44 -23.13 -25.24
C ILE A 359 -26.15 -23.15 -26.61
N GLU A 360 -26.03 -24.24 -27.36
CA GLU A 360 -26.68 -24.39 -28.67
C GLU A 360 -28.20 -24.30 -28.54
N LEU A 361 -28.76 -24.99 -27.54
CA LEU A 361 -30.20 -24.97 -27.27
C LEU A 361 -30.69 -23.56 -26.87
N LEU A 362 -29.96 -22.86 -26.00
CA LEU A 362 -30.31 -21.52 -25.53
C LEU A 362 -30.23 -20.47 -26.64
N GLN A 363 -29.19 -20.52 -27.47
CA GLN A 363 -29.03 -19.63 -28.63
C GLN A 363 -30.08 -19.89 -29.72
N GLY A 364 -30.56 -21.14 -29.83
CA GLY A 364 -31.63 -21.53 -30.75
C GLY A 364 -33.04 -21.23 -30.25
N ALA A 365 -33.23 -20.89 -28.97
CA ALA A 365 -34.54 -20.59 -28.42
C ALA A 365 -35.02 -19.20 -28.87
N THR A 366 -36.26 -19.12 -29.36
CA THR A 366 -36.85 -17.86 -29.87
C THR A 366 -37.96 -17.32 -28.98
N THR A 367 -38.45 -18.13 -28.03
CA THR A 367 -39.54 -17.77 -27.11
C THR A 367 -39.18 -18.03 -25.65
N ASP A 368 -39.81 -17.30 -24.73
CA ASP A 368 -39.63 -17.48 -23.28
C ASP A 368 -40.11 -18.87 -22.80
N GLU A 369 -41.09 -19.46 -23.50
CA GLU A 369 -41.57 -20.81 -23.21
C GLU A 369 -40.52 -21.88 -23.56
N GLU A 370 -39.83 -21.73 -24.71
CA GLU A 370 -38.71 -22.59 -25.11
C GLU A 370 -37.54 -22.46 -24.13
N TYR A 371 -37.17 -21.21 -23.76
CA TYR A 371 -36.14 -20.95 -22.76
C TYR A 371 -36.46 -21.64 -21.43
N LYS A 372 -37.68 -21.47 -20.92
CA LYS A 372 -38.14 -22.14 -19.68
C LYS A 372 -38.10 -23.65 -19.80
N HIS A 373 -38.45 -24.21 -20.96
CA HIS A 373 -38.38 -25.65 -21.20
C HIS A 373 -36.94 -26.17 -21.16
N ILE A 374 -36.01 -25.51 -21.86
CA ILE A 374 -34.58 -25.86 -21.87
C ILE A 374 -33.99 -25.78 -20.47
N LYS A 375 -34.24 -24.67 -19.76
CA LYS A 375 -33.81 -24.47 -18.37
C LYS A 375 -34.31 -25.60 -17.47
N LYS A 376 -35.53 -26.08 -17.70
CA LYS A 376 -36.21 -27.09 -16.89
C LYS A 376 -35.66 -28.51 -17.05
N TYR A 377 -35.32 -28.90 -18.27
CA TYR A 377 -35.01 -30.30 -18.57
C TYR A 377 -33.59 -30.57 -19.03
N ASN A 378 -32.90 -29.59 -19.60
CA ASN A 378 -31.63 -29.83 -20.32
C ASN A 378 -30.42 -29.34 -19.52
N LEU A 379 -30.48 -28.15 -18.93
CA LEU A 379 -29.31 -27.51 -18.29
C LEU A 379 -28.80 -28.24 -17.04
N ALA A 380 -27.50 -28.09 -16.74
CA ALA A 380 -26.89 -28.64 -15.54
C ALA A 380 -27.13 -27.74 -14.33
N TYR A 381 -27.29 -28.38 -13.19
CA TYR A 381 -27.39 -27.74 -11.90
C TYR A 381 -26.50 -28.46 -10.90
N PHE A 382 -26.01 -27.71 -9.92
CA PHE A 382 -25.26 -28.26 -8.81
C PHE A 382 -25.84 -27.80 -7.48
N LEU A 383 -25.48 -28.54 -6.44
CA LEU A 383 -25.77 -28.25 -5.05
C LEU A 383 -24.68 -28.87 -4.19
N ASP A 384 -23.98 -28.07 -3.40
CA ASP A 384 -23.05 -28.60 -2.40
C ASP A 384 -23.78 -28.96 -1.09
N GLY A 385 -23.24 -29.95 -0.39
CA GLY A 385 -23.75 -30.47 0.88
C GLY A 385 -24.24 -31.93 0.78
N VAL A 386 -24.45 -32.53 1.94
CA VAL A 386 -24.94 -33.90 2.09
C VAL A 386 -26.44 -33.87 2.39
N TYR A 387 -27.21 -34.67 1.64
CA TYR A 387 -28.67 -34.75 1.78
C TYR A 387 -29.12 -36.20 2.00
N ALA A 388 -30.00 -36.40 2.98
CA ALA A 388 -30.59 -37.70 3.25
C ALA A 388 -31.29 -38.24 2.00
N ASN A 389 -31.02 -39.51 1.67
CA ASN A 389 -31.56 -40.20 0.49
C ASN A 389 -31.28 -39.48 -0.85
N ASN A 390 -30.24 -38.63 -0.91
CA ASN A 390 -29.91 -37.77 -2.05
C ASN A 390 -31.09 -36.92 -2.53
N GLU A 391 -32.00 -36.58 -1.61
CA GLU A 391 -33.21 -35.85 -1.92
C GLU A 391 -33.09 -34.38 -1.51
N ARG A 392 -33.19 -33.48 -2.51
CA ARG A 392 -33.08 -32.03 -2.35
C ARG A 392 -34.29 -31.44 -1.65
N GLU A 393 -34.26 -31.46 -0.32
CA GLU A 393 -35.18 -30.73 0.54
C GLU A 393 -34.44 -30.21 1.77
N ASP A 394 -34.79 -29.00 2.24
CA ASP A 394 -34.15 -28.39 3.40
C ASP A 394 -34.15 -29.29 4.66
N LYS A 395 -35.22 -30.10 4.84
CA LYS A 395 -35.35 -31.04 5.96
C LYS A 395 -34.41 -32.25 5.85
N ASN A 396 -33.92 -32.54 4.64
CA ASN A 396 -33.01 -33.65 4.35
C ASN A 396 -31.55 -33.20 4.42
N TYR A 397 -31.25 -31.91 4.58
CA TYR A 397 -29.87 -31.42 4.69
C TYR A 397 -29.17 -31.92 5.96
N GLN A 398 -28.01 -32.56 5.80
CA GLN A 398 -27.25 -33.19 6.90
C GLN A 398 -25.95 -32.46 7.24
N GLY A 399 -25.46 -31.54 6.41
CA GLY A 399 -24.19 -30.82 6.62
C GLY A 399 -23.33 -30.74 5.36
N GLY A 400 -22.08 -30.28 5.49
CA GLY A 400 -21.09 -30.29 4.40
C GLY A 400 -21.18 -29.14 3.39
N LYS A 401 -22.13 -28.21 3.51
CA LYS A 401 -22.22 -27.04 2.61
C LYS A 401 -21.15 -26.00 2.97
N ARG A 402 -20.32 -25.63 1.99
CA ARG A 402 -19.28 -24.59 2.12
C ARG A 402 -19.30 -23.57 0.99
N LEU A 403 -19.95 -23.87 -0.13
CA LEU A 403 -20.09 -22.91 -1.22
C LEU A 403 -21.24 -21.95 -0.91
N ILE A 404 -20.95 -20.66 -1.10
CA ILE A 404 -21.93 -19.59 -1.04
C ILE A 404 -22.21 -19.21 -2.49
N ALA A 405 -23.40 -19.54 -2.97
CA ALA A 405 -23.80 -19.28 -4.34
C ALA A 405 -24.86 -18.18 -4.37
N ILE A 406 -24.59 -17.14 -5.14
CA ILE A 406 -25.39 -15.91 -5.20
C ILE A 406 -25.72 -15.62 -6.66
N ASP A 407 -27.01 -15.51 -6.97
CA ASP A 407 -27.49 -15.02 -8.27
C ASP A 407 -27.72 -13.50 -8.18
N VAL A 408 -27.03 -12.76 -9.04
CA VAL A 408 -27.18 -11.30 -9.20
C VAL A 408 -28.14 -11.07 -10.36
N ASP A 409 -29.40 -10.81 -10.03
CA ASP A 409 -30.52 -10.90 -10.97
C ASP A 409 -31.24 -9.56 -11.25
N ASP A 410 -31.09 -8.58 -10.35
CA ASP A 410 -31.89 -7.33 -10.35
C ASP A 410 -31.12 -6.04 -10.70
N GLY A 411 -29.86 -6.14 -11.12
CA GLY A 411 -29.11 -4.99 -11.69
C GLY A 411 -28.33 -5.32 -12.95
N GLU A 412 -28.23 -4.38 -13.88
CA GLU A 412 -27.38 -4.49 -15.07
C GLU A 412 -25.89 -4.27 -14.72
N TYR A 413 -25.33 -5.14 -13.88
CA TYR A 413 -23.93 -5.06 -13.49
C TYR A 413 -23.03 -5.65 -14.57
N GLU A 414 -21.93 -4.97 -14.90
CA GLU A 414 -20.86 -5.56 -15.69
C GLU A 414 -20.06 -6.56 -14.84
N ARG A 415 -19.49 -7.59 -15.48
CA ARG A 415 -18.66 -8.59 -14.77
C ARG A 415 -17.50 -7.93 -14.02
N SER A 416 -16.82 -6.96 -14.64
CA SER A 416 -15.69 -6.23 -14.06
C SER A 416 -16.06 -5.44 -12.80
N PHE A 417 -17.30 -4.96 -12.70
CA PHE A 417 -17.78 -4.30 -11.49
C PHE A 417 -17.90 -5.28 -10.31
N ILE A 418 -18.38 -6.49 -10.58
CA ILE A 418 -18.49 -7.56 -9.57
C ILE A 418 -17.08 -8.02 -9.14
N GLU A 419 -16.16 -8.19 -10.10
CA GLU A 419 -14.75 -8.51 -9.84
C GLU A 419 -14.12 -7.48 -8.91
N GLN A 420 -14.27 -6.18 -9.21
CA GLN A 420 -13.74 -5.10 -8.39
C GLN A 420 -14.32 -5.08 -6.97
N LYS A 421 -15.62 -5.39 -6.81
CA LYS A 421 -16.26 -5.47 -5.47
C LYS A 421 -15.68 -6.62 -4.64
N LEU A 422 -15.39 -7.76 -5.26
CA LEU A 422 -14.76 -8.90 -4.58
C LEU A 422 -13.30 -8.63 -4.21
N GLU A 423 -12.54 -8.06 -5.13
CA GLU A 423 -11.15 -7.65 -4.90
C GLU A 423 -11.06 -6.61 -3.77
N GLY A 424 -11.95 -5.62 -3.78
CA GLY A 424 -12.02 -4.59 -2.74
C GLY A 424 -12.31 -5.13 -1.34
N GLN A 425 -12.97 -6.30 -1.24
CA GLN A 425 -13.20 -7.01 0.03
C GLN A 425 -12.14 -8.10 0.30
N GLY A 426 -11.21 -8.34 -0.63
CA GLY A 426 -10.18 -9.38 -0.52
C GLY A 426 -10.73 -10.81 -0.47
N LEU A 427 -11.85 -11.06 -1.17
CA LEU A 427 -12.55 -12.35 -1.17
C LEU A 427 -12.26 -13.14 -2.44
N PHE A 428 -12.07 -14.45 -2.29
CA PHE A 428 -12.06 -15.38 -3.40
C PHE A 428 -13.47 -15.51 -3.99
N GLY A 429 -13.59 -15.47 -5.31
CA GLY A 429 -14.86 -15.70 -5.99
C GLY A 429 -14.73 -16.22 -7.41
N LEU A 430 -15.62 -17.13 -7.79
CA LEU A 430 -15.85 -17.54 -9.18
C LEU A 430 -17.06 -16.79 -9.71
N ILE A 431 -16.95 -16.17 -10.88
CA ILE A 431 -18.03 -15.37 -11.48
C ILE A 431 -18.27 -15.89 -12.89
N TYR A 432 -19.52 -16.24 -13.20
CA TYR A 432 -19.89 -16.68 -14.55
C TYR A 432 -21.34 -16.30 -14.89
N PRO A 433 -21.67 -16.16 -16.19
CA PRO A 433 -23.01 -15.77 -16.61
C PRO A 433 -24.04 -16.88 -16.32
N THR A 434 -25.26 -16.46 -16.00
CA THR A 434 -26.41 -17.38 -15.90
C THR A 434 -26.92 -17.79 -17.28
N ALA A 435 -27.73 -18.84 -17.36
CA ALA A 435 -28.34 -19.31 -18.61
C ALA A 435 -29.10 -18.23 -19.40
N LYS A 436 -29.64 -17.21 -18.71
CA LYS A 436 -30.39 -16.14 -19.35
C LYS A 436 -29.48 -15.28 -20.26
N ASN A 437 -28.23 -15.06 -19.87
CA ASN A 437 -27.24 -14.35 -20.67
C ASN A 437 -27.02 -15.00 -22.06
N TYR A 438 -27.06 -16.33 -22.15
CA TYR A 438 -26.91 -17.05 -23.41
C TYR A 438 -28.18 -17.05 -24.28
N TYR A 439 -29.33 -16.68 -23.69
CA TYR A 439 -30.62 -16.60 -24.38
C TYR A 439 -30.91 -15.18 -24.90
N ASP A 440 -30.72 -14.16 -24.08
CA ASP A 440 -31.11 -12.78 -24.38
C ASP A 440 -30.02 -11.72 -24.10
N GLU A 441 -28.78 -12.14 -23.88
CA GLU A 441 -27.63 -11.28 -23.54
C GLU A 441 -27.81 -10.49 -22.23
N SER A 442 -28.77 -10.84 -21.37
CA SER A 442 -28.96 -10.19 -20.07
C SER A 442 -27.72 -10.34 -19.18
N LYS A 443 -27.32 -9.25 -18.52
CA LYS A 443 -26.15 -9.17 -17.64
C LYS A 443 -26.44 -9.76 -16.26
N ARG A 444 -26.74 -11.06 -16.22
CA ARG A 444 -27.05 -11.80 -15.00
C ARG A 444 -25.93 -12.76 -14.68
N TRP A 445 -25.35 -12.58 -13.50
CA TRP A 445 -24.13 -13.26 -13.08
C TRP A 445 -24.40 -14.13 -11.85
N ARG A 446 -23.71 -15.26 -11.79
CA ARG A 446 -23.64 -16.08 -10.58
C ARG A 446 -22.25 -15.93 -9.97
N ILE A 447 -22.22 -15.69 -8.67
CA ILE A 447 -21.01 -15.58 -7.87
C ILE A 447 -20.95 -16.80 -6.94
N ILE A 448 -19.83 -17.52 -6.96
CA ILE A 448 -19.54 -18.61 -6.04
C ILE A 448 -18.37 -18.22 -5.16
N LEU A 449 -18.58 -18.24 -3.85
CA LEU A 449 -17.55 -17.98 -2.85
C LEU A 449 -17.33 -19.25 -2.01
N MET A 450 -16.15 -19.34 -1.41
CA MET A 450 -15.81 -20.42 -0.47
C MET A 450 -15.91 -19.91 0.96
N ALA A 451 -16.66 -20.61 1.82
CA ALA A 451 -16.68 -20.38 3.25
C ALA A 451 -15.47 -21.01 3.95
N ASP A 452 -15.01 -20.40 5.04
CA ASP A 452 -13.94 -20.93 5.89
C ASP A 452 -14.36 -22.16 6.72
N ALA A 453 -15.67 -22.38 6.89
CA ALA A 453 -16.24 -23.48 7.65
C ALA A 453 -17.55 -23.99 7.03
N GLU A 454 -17.97 -25.19 7.43
CA GLU A 454 -19.28 -25.74 7.06
C GLU A 454 -20.43 -24.94 7.68
N MET A 455 -21.46 -24.70 6.88
CA MET A 455 -22.60 -23.88 7.27
C MET A 455 -23.82 -24.74 7.58
N SER A 456 -24.49 -24.44 8.70
CA SER A 456 -25.87 -24.89 8.94
C SER A 456 -26.87 -24.09 8.08
N LYS A 457 -28.12 -24.57 8.00
CA LYS A 457 -29.22 -23.86 7.31
C LYS A 457 -29.38 -22.41 7.78
N ALA A 458 -29.28 -22.16 9.08
CA ALA A 458 -29.42 -20.83 9.63
C ALA A 458 -28.22 -19.94 9.28
N GLN A 459 -27.00 -20.48 9.42
CA GLN A 459 -25.78 -19.75 9.07
C GLN A 459 -25.74 -19.41 7.58
N TYR A 460 -26.06 -20.35 6.69
CA TYR A 460 -26.03 -20.12 5.25
C TYR A 460 -26.89 -18.93 4.83
N ARG A 461 -28.11 -18.83 5.35
CA ARG A 461 -29.03 -17.71 5.06
C ARG A 461 -28.43 -16.36 5.46
N GLU A 462 -27.88 -16.29 6.67
CA GLU A 462 -27.29 -15.04 7.19
C GLU A 462 -25.99 -14.68 6.49
N VAL A 463 -25.15 -15.68 6.16
CA VAL A 463 -23.93 -15.49 5.37
C VAL A 463 -24.25 -14.96 3.99
N VAL A 464 -25.21 -15.55 3.27
CA VAL A 464 -25.63 -15.05 1.94
C VAL A 464 -26.13 -13.60 2.02
N ALA A 465 -26.96 -13.29 3.01
CA ALA A 465 -27.47 -11.92 3.20
C ALA A 465 -26.35 -10.93 3.58
N GLY A 466 -25.44 -11.33 4.46
CA GLY A 466 -24.31 -10.52 4.91
C GLY A 466 -23.29 -10.26 3.81
N VAL A 467 -22.99 -11.28 3.00
CA VAL A 467 -22.12 -11.16 1.82
C VAL A 467 -22.76 -10.26 0.77
N ALA A 468 -24.05 -10.42 0.47
CA ALA A 468 -24.74 -9.55 -0.48
C ALA A 468 -24.72 -8.08 -0.04
N ALA A 469 -24.96 -7.83 1.26
CA ALA A 469 -24.85 -6.48 1.83
C ALA A 469 -23.41 -5.94 1.82
N MET A 470 -22.40 -6.80 2.05
CA MET A 470 -20.98 -6.43 2.01
C MET A 470 -20.53 -6.05 0.59
N LEU A 471 -21.02 -6.77 -0.42
CA LEU A 471 -20.73 -6.49 -1.82
C LEU A 471 -21.59 -5.34 -2.38
N ASP A 472 -22.64 -4.94 -1.66
CA ASP A 472 -23.62 -3.94 -2.09
C ASP A 472 -24.24 -4.34 -3.44
N LEU A 473 -24.72 -5.58 -3.50
CA LEU A 473 -25.35 -6.18 -4.68
C LEU A 473 -26.78 -6.63 -4.35
N GLU A 474 -27.69 -6.38 -5.28
CA GLU A 474 -29.05 -6.92 -5.24
C GLU A 474 -29.04 -8.37 -5.72
N ILE A 475 -29.55 -9.28 -4.88
CA ILE A 475 -29.46 -10.73 -5.10
C ILE A 475 -30.84 -11.38 -5.09
N ASP A 476 -30.99 -12.49 -5.83
CA ASP A 476 -32.22 -13.28 -5.80
C ASP A 476 -32.42 -13.88 -4.38
N GLU A 477 -33.59 -13.64 -3.78
CA GLU A 477 -33.99 -14.20 -2.48
C GLU A 477 -33.92 -15.74 -2.46
N ALA A 478 -34.11 -16.40 -3.60
CA ALA A 478 -33.96 -17.86 -3.68
C ALA A 478 -32.53 -18.33 -3.33
N SER A 479 -31.52 -17.47 -3.52
CA SER A 479 -30.11 -17.76 -3.18
C SER A 479 -29.91 -18.04 -1.70
N LYS A 480 -30.79 -17.53 -0.83
CA LYS A 480 -30.76 -17.73 0.63
C LYS A 480 -31.23 -19.13 1.06
N LYS A 481 -31.84 -19.91 0.16
CA LYS A 481 -32.33 -21.25 0.48
C LYS A 481 -31.22 -22.27 0.34
N ILE A 482 -30.98 -23.03 1.40
CA ILE A 482 -29.85 -23.98 1.46
C ILE A 482 -29.96 -25.10 0.42
N SER A 483 -31.17 -25.58 0.14
CA SER A 483 -31.43 -26.63 -0.86
C SER A 483 -31.69 -26.06 -2.27
N GLN A 484 -31.34 -24.81 -2.56
CA GLN A 484 -31.55 -24.22 -3.89
C GLN A 484 -30.56 -24.78 -4.90
N LEU A 485 -31.05 -25.28 -6.04
CA LEU A 485 -30.20 -25.70 -7.15
C LEU A 485 -29.67 -24.46 -7.84
N MET A 486 -28.37 -24.45 -8.00
CA MET A 486 -27.65 -23.39 -8.70
C MET A 486 -27.29 -23.91 -10.08
N GLY A 487 -27.49 -23.12 -11.12
CA GLY A 487 -27.10 -23.52 -12.47
C GLY A 487 -25.58 -23.71 -12.55
N TYR A 488 -25.17 -24.79 -13.18
CA TYR A 488 -23.76 -25.05 -13.46
C TYR A 488 -23.24 -24.09 -14.54
N PRO A 489 -21.94 -23.74 -14.54
CA PRO A 489 -21.35 -22.99 -15.65
C PRO A 489 -21.55 -23.75 -16.98
N LEU A 490 -21.80 -23.02 -18.07
CA LEU A 490 -21.95 -23.61 -19.40
C LEU A 490 -20.64 -23.61 -20.20
N SER A 491 -19.72 -22.68 -19.94
CA SER A 491 -18.42 -22.67 -20.58
C SER A 491 -17.32 -22.25 -19.61
N LYS A 492 -16.21 -22.99 -19.62
CA LYS A 492 -15.08 -22.71 -18.71
C LYS A 492 -14.44 -21.35 -18.99
N LYS A 493 -14.38 -20.94 -20.26
CA LYS A 493 -13.79 -19.66 -20.69
C LYS A 493 -14.53 -18.43 -20.14
N ASP A 494 -15.80 -18.59 -19.79
CA ASP A 494 -16.66 -17.51 -19.30
C ASP A 494 -16.61 -17.40 -17.76
N VAL A 495 -15.91 -18.31 -17.10
CA VAL A 495 -15.65 -18.28 -15.66
C VAL A 495 -14.45 -17.36 -15.38
N SER A 496 -14.71 -16.28 -14.65
CA SER A 496 -13.68 -15.43 -14.07
C SER A 496 -13.37 -15.87 -12.64
N ILE A 497 -12.10 -15.84 -12.25
CA ILE A 497 -11.61 -16.23 -10.93
C ILE A 497 -10.94 -15.03 -10.28
N VAL A 498 -11.50 -14.56 -9.17
CA VAL A 498 -10.90 -13.53 -8.33
C VAL A 498 -10.15 -14.22 -7.20
N ILE A 499 -8.86 -13.91 -7.05
CA ILE A 499 -8.01 -14.48 -5.99
C ILE A 499 -8.24 -13.68 -4.70
N GLY A 500 -8.51 -14.39 -3.60
CA GLY A 500 -8.68 -13.77 -2.29
C GLY A 500 -8.82 -14.82 -1.20
N SER A 501 -9.30 -14.38 -0.04
CA SER A 501 -9.54 -15.23 1.13
C SER A 501 -10.94 -15.86 1.10
N THR A 502 -11.12 -16.91 1.91
CA THR A 502 -12.44 -17.50 2.16
C THR A 502 -13.32 -16.58 3.01
N VAL A 503 -14.63 -16.70 2.86
CA VAL A 503 -15.61 -15.95 3.64
C VAL A 503 -15.63 -16.47 5.07
N ASN A 504 -15.35 -15.59 6.03
CA ASN A 504 -15.45 -15.91 7.45
C ASN A 504 -16.92 -16.09 7.86
N VAL A 505 -17.36 -17.31 8.14
CA VAL A 505 -18.75 -17.60 8.52
C VAL A 505 -19.10 -17.00 9.89
N ALA A 506 -18.14 -16.91 10.80
CA ALA A 506 -18.37 -16.42 12.16
C ALA A 506 -18.73 -14.93 12.20
N GLN A 507 -18.34 -14.15 11.18
CA GLN A 507 -18.67 -12.73 11.10
C GLN A 507 -20.18 -12.49 10.88
N PHE A 508 -20.89 -13.47 10.30
CA PHE A 508 -22.31 -13.39 9.96
C PHE A 508 -23.17 -14.29 10.86
N GLN A 509 -22.73 -14.54 12.08
CA GLN A 509 -23.48 -15.43 12.98
C GLN A 509 -24.93 -14.95 13.14
N PRO A 510 -25.90 -15.89 13.11
CA PRO A 510 -27.28 -15.53 13.37
C PRO A 510 -27.34 -14.90 14.75
N LYS A 511 -27.78 -13.63 14.80
CA LYS A 511 -28.07 -12.98 16.08
C LYS A 511 -28.93 -13.97 16.87
N PRO A 512 -28.57 -14.32 18.11
CA PRO A 512 -29.34 -15.28 18.87
C PRO A 512 -30.77 -14.76 18.86
N LYS A 513 -31.69 -15.52 18.25
CA LYS A 513 -33.12 -15.25 18.45
C LYS A 513 -33.26 -15.15 19.97
N PRO A 514 -33.77 -14.02 20.51
CA PRO A 514 -33.98 -13.94 21.94
C PRO A 514 -34.73 -15.22 22.30
N LYS A 515 -34.18 -16.01 23.23
CA LYS A 515 -34.92 -17.15 23.78
C LYS A 515 -36.32 -16.59 24.06
N PRO A 516 -37.41 -17.25 23.63
CA PRO A 516 -38.72 -16.81 24.04
C PRO A 516 -38.69 -16.87 25.56
N SER A 517 -38.49 -15.72 26.20
CA SER A 517 -38.85 -15.52 27.58
C SER A 517 -40.31 -15.92 27.60
N GLY A 518 -40.68 -16.92 28.38
CA GLY A 518 -41.98 -17.60 28.35
C GLY A 518 -43.20 -16.73 28.65
N ASN A 519 -43.13 -15.41 28.47
CA ASN A 519 -44.15 -14.42 28.75
C ASN A 519 -44.39 -13.40 27.60
N VAL A 520 -43.81 -13.57 26.41
CA VAL A 520 -44.16 -12.67 25.28
C VAL A 520 -45.22 -13.36 24.43
N VAL A 521 -46.47 -12.94 24.65
CA VAL A 521 -47.65 -13.36 23.88
C VAL A 521 -47.58 -12.73 22.50
N ASP A 522 -47.76 -13.54 21.46
CA ASP A 522 -47.87 -13.08 20.06
C ASP A 522 -49.23 -12.42 19.85
N PHE A 523 -49.24 -11.10 19.59
CA PHE A 523 -50.46 -10.31 19.45
C PHE A 523 -50.96 -10.19 18.01
N SER A 524 -50.27 -10.74 17.02
CA SER A 524 -50.57 -10.57 15.58
C SER A 524 -52.01 -10.92 15.14
N SER A 525 -52.75 -11.70 15.95
CA SER A 525 -54.15 -12.10 15.68
C SER A 525 -55.21 -11.35 16.52
N SER A 526 -54.82 -10.42 17.40
CA SER A 526 -55.74 -9.73 18.30
C SER A 526 -56.57 -8.66 17.58
N THR A 527 -57.87 -8.59 17.90
CA THR A 527 -58.80 -7.51 17.51
C THR A 527 -59.06 -6.51 18.64
N LYS A 528 -58.39 -6.68 19.79
CA LYS A 528 -58.53 -5.78 20.92
C LYS A 528 -57.80 -4.46 20.64
N SER A 529 -58.36 -3.38 21.17
CA SER A 529 -57.73 -2.05 21.21
C SER A 529 -56.63 -2.03 22.27
N LEU A 530 -55.62 -1.17 22.12
CA LEU A 530 -54.47 -1.06 23.03
C LEU A 530 -54.87 -0.81 24.47
N ILE A 531 -55.96 -0.06 24.70
CA ILE A 531 -56.48 0.21 26.05
C ILE A 531 -57.10 -1.04 26.73
N ASP A 532 -57.42 -2.07 25.95
CA ASP A 532 -58.07 -3.30 26.41
C ASP A 532 -57.11 -4.51 26.46
N PHE A 533 -55.81 -4.26 26.29
CA PHE A 533 -54.80 -5.29 26.45
C PHE A 533 -54.71 -5.72 27.92
N ASN A 534 -54.49 -7.02 28.15
CA ASN A 534 -54.31 -7.54 29.51
C ASN A 534 -52.88 -7.28 30.00
N HIS A 535 -52.53 -6.01 30.14
CA HIS A 535 -51.21 -5.48 30.53
C HIS A 535 -51.39 -4.40 31.60
N GLU A 536 -50.45 -4.24 32.53
CA GLU A 536 -50.60 -3.29 33.64
C GLU A 536 -50.66 -1.84 33.16
N GLN A 537 -49.86 -1.50 32.15
CA GLN A 537 -49.79 -0.17 31.55
C GLN A 537 -51.03 0.14 30.69
N ALA A 538 -51.67 -0.87 30.09
CA ALA A 538 -52.95 -0.69 29.40
C ALA A 538 -54.10 -0.41 30.39
N LYS A 539 -54.10 -1.11 31.54
CA LYS A 539 -55.03 -0.82 32.66
C LYS A 539 -54.80 0.58 33.23
N LEU A 540 -53.53 0.99 33.35
CA LEU A 540 -53.16 2.33 33.81
C LEU A 540 -53.61 3.42 32.84
N LEU A 541 -53.36 3.24 31.54
CA LEU A 541 -53.84 4.10 30.46
C LEU A 541 -55.36 4.26 30.49
N LYS A 542 -56.09 3.15 30.58
CA LYS A 542 -57.56 3.16 30.68
C LYS A 542 -58.06 3.88 31.93
N SER A 543 -57.39 3.68 33.07
CA SER A 543 -57.73 4.37 34.32
C SER A 543 -57.51 5.88 34.22
N VAL A 544 -56.41 6.32 33.60
CA VAL A 544 -56.06 7.74 33.47
C VAL A 544 -57.00 8.46 32.52
N LEU A 545 -57.37 7.84 31.39
CA LEU A 545 -58.34 8.42 30.45
C LEU A 545 -59.75 8.54 31.05
N GLN A 546 -60.10 7.72 32.04
CA GLN A 546 -61.43 7.74 32.67
C GLN A 546 -61.50 8.61 33.93
N ASN A 547 -60.45 8.62 34.75
CA ASN A 547 -60.49 9.20 36.10
C ASN A 547 -59.35 10.21 36.39
N GLY A 548 -58.44 10.42 35.45
CA GLY A 548 -57.20 11.17 35.68
C GLY A 548 -56.19 10.41 36.55
N ALA A 549 -54.98 10.97 36.67
CA ALA A 549 -53.89 10.49 37.49
C ALA A 549 -53.90 11.15 38.89
N PRO A 550 -53.68 10.37 39.97
CA PRO A 550 -53.77 10.87 41.33
C PRO A 550 -52.66 11.87 41.65
N VAL A 551 -53.00 12.88 42.48
CA VAL A 551 -52.09 13.94 42.92
C VAL A 551 -50.91 13.31 43.68
N GLY A 552 -49.70 13.44 43.11
CA GLY A 552 -48.47 12.87 43.67
C GLY A 552 -47.79 11.79 42.83
N SER A 553 -48.50 11.14 41.90
CA SER A 553 -47.91 10.14 40.98
C SER A 553 -47.98 10.51 39.50
N ARG A 554 -48.55 11.67 39.16
CA ARG A 554 -48.87 12.07 37.78
C ARG A 554 -47.70 11.93 36.82
N ASN A 555 -46.54 12.48 37.16
CA ASN A 555 -45.35 12.41 36.29
C ASN A 555 -44.94 10.97 35.95
N GLU A 556 -44.87 10.09 36.95
CA GLU A 556 -44.48 8.70 36.73
C GLU A 556 -45.59 7.92 36.01
N THR A 557 -46.86 8.18 36.34
CA THR A 557 -48.01 7.54 35.69
C THR A 557 -48.07 7.86 34.19
N TYR A 558 -47.96 9.13 33.80
CA TYR A 558 -47.97 9.53 32.40
C TYR A 558 -46.71 9.06 31.65
N ARG A 559 -45.56 9.05 32.32
CA ARG A 559 -44.32 8.51 31.75
C ARG A 559 -44.41 7.01 31.45
N GLN A 560 -44.98 6.22 32.35
CA GLN A 560 -45.18 4.78 32.12
C GLN A 560 -46.16 4.51 30.97
N ILE A 561 -47.21 5.33 30.85
CA ILE A 561 -48.16 5.25 29.73
C ILE A 561 -47.48 5.62 28.42
N TYR A 562 -46.72 6.71 28.39
CA TYR A 562 -46.00 7.15 27.19
C TYR A 562 -44.98 6.11 26.73
N LEU A 563 -44.18 5.53 27.64
CA LEU A 563 -43.23 4.47 27.31
C LEU A 563 -43.93 3.24 26.71
N TYR A 564 -45.08 2.85 27.25
CA TYR A 564 -45.88 1.76 26.69
C TYR A 564 -46.37 2.02 25.26
N LEU A 565 -46.83 3.25 24.98
CA LEU A 565 -47.28 3.65 23.64
C LEU A 565 -46.10 3.83 22.67
N LYS A 566 -44.98 4.36 23.15
CA LYS A 566 -43.73 4.51 22.39
C LYS A 566 -43.13 3.15 22.02
N ASP A 567 -43.06 2.21 22.96
CA ASP A 567 -42.60 0.84 22.70
C ASP A 567 -43.52 0.14 21.67
N THR A 568 -44.80 0.52 21.63
CA THR A 568 -45.75 0.03 20.61
C THR A 568 -45.42 0.60 19.22
N LEU A 569 -45.12 1.91 19.13
CA LEU A 569 -44.70 2.57 17.89
C LEU A 569 -43.34 2.09 17.37
N GLU A 570 -42.40 1.81 18.28
CA GLU A 570 -41.05 1.36 17.93
C GLU A 570 -40.99 -0.13 17.55
N ASN A 571 -42.07 -0.89 17.79
CA ASN A 571 -42.13 -2.31 17.46
C ASN A 571 -42.81 -2.56 16.09
N PRO A 572 -42.06 -3.02 15.06
CA PRO A 572 -42.63 -3.31 13.75
C PRO A 572 -43.70 -4.40 13.74
N GLN A 573 -43.73 -5.27 14.76
CA GLN A 573 -44.74 -6.34 14.86
C GLN A 573 -46.11 -5.83 15.32
N LEU A 574 -46.21 -4.58 15.78
CA LEU A 574 -47.43 -3.96 16.28
C LEU A 574 -47.94 -2.83 15.37
N GLU A 575 -47.49 -2.78 14.11
CA GLU A 575 -47.84 -1.77 13.10
C GLU A 575 -49.35 -1.49 12.99
N LYS A 576 -50.18 -2.53 13.15
CA LYS A 576 -51.65 -2.43 13.16
C LYS A 576 -52.20 -1.44 14.21
N TRP A 577 -51.47 -1.19 15.29
CA TRP A 577 -51.88 -0.32 16.39
C TRP A 577 -51.09 1.00 16.45
N HIS A 578 -50.26 1.30 15.46
CA HIS A 578 -49.47 2.55 15.45
C HIS A 578 -50.37 3.78 15.42
N GLU A 579 -51.37 3.80 14.54
CA GLU A 579 -52.35 4.89 14.46
C GLU A 579 -53.10 5.07 15.79
N GLU A 580 -53.52 3.96 16.42
CA GLU A 580 -54.19 4.01 17.72
C GLU A 580 -53.25 4.51 18.84
N ALA A 581 -51.97 4.14 18.80
CA ALA A 581 -50.98 4.58 19.78
C ALA A 581 -50.70 6.08 19.68
N GLU A 582 -50.62 6.65 18.47
CA GLU A 582 -50.47 8.09 18.25
C GLU A 582 -51.68 8.87 18.79
N ASP A 583 -52.89 8.41 18.51
CA ASP A 583 -54.13 9.01 19.03
C ASP A 583 -54.18 8.99 20.56
N LEU A 584 -53.76 7.86 21.17
CA LEU A 584 -53.73 7.72 22.63
C LEU A 584 -52.63 8.59 23.27
N ILE A 585 -51.53 8.85 22.58
CA ILE A 585 -50.50 9.80 23.03
C ILE A 585 -51.09 11.22 23.12
N GLU A 586 -51.82 11.66 22.11
CA GLU A 586 -52.44 13.00 22.12
C GLU A 586 -53.56 13.14 23.15
N GLN A 587 -54.38 12.10 23.32
CA GLN A 587 -55.41 12.07 24.37
C GLN A 587 -54.80 12.11 25.77
N THR A 588 -53.71 11.38 26.00
CA THR A 588 -53.05 11.36 27.32
C THR A 588 -52.28 12.64 27.61
N LYS A 589 -51.66 13.29 26.60
CA LYS A 589 -51.10 14.65 26.73
C LYS A 589 -52.15 15.66 27.16
N THR A 590 -53.32 15.61 26.52
CA THR A 590 -54.45 16.49 26.86
C THR A 590 -54.92 16.24 28.28
N GLN A 591 -55.06 14.97 28.69
CA GLN A 591 -55.46 14.62 30.05
C GLN A 591 -54.40 15.04 31.09
N ALA A 592 -53.10 14.97 30.76
CA ALA A 592 -52.03 15.40 31.65
C ALA A 592 -52.11 16.91 31.97
N ILE A 593 -52.44 17.72 30.97
CA ILE A 593 -52.67 19.16 31.14
C ILE A 593 -53.92 19.40 32.00
N LEU A 594 -55.02 18.68 31.74
CA LEU A 594 -56.26 18.77 32.52
C LEU A 594 -56.08 18.37 33.99
N ASP A 595 -55.21 17.40 34.24
CA ASP A 595 -54.87 16.99 35.60
C ASP A 595 -53.98 18.04 36.31
N GLY A 596 -53.45 19.03 35.59
CA GLY A 596 -52.70 20.15 36.16
C GLY A 596 -51.20 19.96 36.19
N LEU A 597 -50.65 19.16 35.26
CA LEU A 597 -49.21 19.15 34.99
C LEU A 597 -48.79 20.42 34.25
N PRO A 598 -47.67 21.07 34.62
CA PRO A 598 -47.13 22.18 33.86
C PRO A 598 -46.80 21.76 32.42
N GLU A 599 -47.03 22.64 31.44
CA GLU A 599 -46.73 22.37 30.02
C GLU A 599 -45.28 21.89 29.81
N LYS A 600 -44.33 22.45 30.55
CA LYS A 600 -42.92 22.02 30.51
C LYS A 600 -42.70 20.59 30.98
N GLU A 601 -43.48 20.09 31.93
CA GLU A 601 -43.36 18.69 32.40
C GLU A 601 -44.02 17.74 31.40
N VAL A 602 -45.13 18.14 30.79
CA VAL A 602 -45.78 17.39 29.70
C VAL A 602 -44.83 17.27 28.50
N GLU A 603 -44.18 18.37 28.07
CA GLU A 603 -43.18 18.34 27.00
C GLU A 603 -42.00 17.40 27.31
N VAL A 604 -41.57 17.31 28.57
CA VAL A 604 -40.47 16.43 28.98
C VAL A 604 -40.89 14.96 28.99
N ILE A 605 -42.13 14.65 29.37
CA ILE A 605 -42.64 13.28 29.42
C ILE A 605 -42.81 12.70 28.02
N TYR A 606 -43.27 13.51 27.06
CA TYR A 606 -43.68 13.06 25.72
C TYR A 606 -42.64 13.35 24.62
N ARG A 607 -41.40 13.65 25.01
CA ARG A 607 -40.22 13.74 24.14
C ARG A 607 -39.47 12.42 24.13
#